data_AF-A0A9P9E3S3-F1
#
_entry.id   AF-A0A9P9E3S3-F1
#
_cell.length_a   1.000
_cell.length_b   1.000
_cell.length_c   1.000
_cell.angle_alpha   90.00
_cell.angle_beta   90.00
_cell.angle_gamma   90.00
#
_symmetry.space_group_name_H-M   'P 1'
#
loop_
_entity.id
_entity.type
_entity.pdbx_description
1 polymer ?
#
loop_
_entity_poly.entity_id
_entity_poly.type
_entity_poly.pdbx_seq_one_letter_code
_entity_poly.pdbx_strand_id
1 'polypeptide(L)'
;MRSFAALGLPIAFAAIASAGSASVGNEWSYTPDKTADWYKQHGEELPHHAQVLTTVEEGKSYIVKLPCLGCPLQERHTDGNVVEVPTEWSLNNGLLLNFTVDNSYPAILLNGDPIVPLAERPPNVQAFQVLGNTSADTMNNIVSSHMLDASWKVGTKYARFELQYQHTLLGTENPNEKWLQFDVTGIVMRSPQNLVYHLDKISQMIVQFQFAQETHEDQTTTVSITNFELPRRKSRRTPIKMKCGKFAMIQTNYNPLEWDYYGRIGTWPRTFAKMSSKTFHFIESNAFVLVALVAVFGLYKFVVTWRIVAQRRAEAAMIKDQQDVEFALLTSPDFDDDEEYDAPPDYDDVPAAEARKEDLV
;
A
#
# COMPACT_ATOMS: atom_id res chain seq x y z
N MET A 1 13.85 -10.80 -27.75
CA MET A 1 12.46 -10.79 -27.25
C MET A 1 12.37 -11.76 -26.09
N ARG A 2 12.35 -11.26 -24.85
CA ARG A 2 12.18 -12.07 -23.64
C ARG A 2 10.85 -11.69 -23.02
N SER A 3 9.86 -12.58 -23.15
CA SER A 3 8.55 -12.44 -22.51
C SER A 3 8.71 -12.60 -21.00
N PHE A 4 8.50 -11.52 -20.25
CA PHE A 4 8.20 -11.59 -18.83
C PHE A 4 6.71 -11.92 -18.68
N ALA A 5 6.41 -13.21 -18.54
CA ALA A 5 5.11 -13.66 -18.07
C ALA A 5 5.08 -13.49 -16.54
N ALA A 6 4.46 -12.41 -16.08
CA ALA A 6 4.13 -12.23 -14.68
C ALA A 6 2.98 -13.20 -14.32
N LEU A 7 3.34 -14.33 -13.72
CA LEU A 7 2.39 -15.23 -13.08
C LEU A 7 1.82 -14.53 -11.84
N GLY A 8 0.61 -14.00 -11.97
CA GLY A 8 -0.20 -13.57 -10.83
C GLY A 8 -0.65 -14.81 -10.05
N LEU A 9 0.02 -15.06 -8.92
CA LEU A 9 -0.43 -16.05 -7.95
C LEU A 9 -1.70 -15.51 -7.26
N PRO A 10 -2.81 -16.26 -7.26
CA PRO A 10 -3.96 -15.92 -6.44
C PRO A 10 -3.57 -16.09 -4.97
N ILE A 11 -3.59 -14.98 -4.22
CA ILE A 11 -3.46 -15.00 -2.76
C ILE A 11 -4.72 -15.67 -2.22
N ALA A 12 -4.60 -16.95 -1.89
CA ALA A 12 -5.65 -17.70 -1.20
C ALA A 12 -5.62 -17.30 0.28
N PHE A 13 -6.58 -16.46 0.70
CA PHE A 13 -6.85 -16.24 2.10
C PHE A 13 -7.32 -17.56 2.71
N ALA A 14 -6.53 -18.13 3.61
CA ALA A 14 -6.95 -19.26 4.42
C ALA A 14 -8.09 -18.80 5.35
N ALA A 15 -9.33 -19.07 4.95
CA ALA A 15 -10.48 -18.96 5.83
C ALA A 15 -10.31 -19.99 6.94
N ILE A 16 -10.02 -19.53 8.16
CA ILE A 16 -10.11 -20.36 9.36
C ILE A 16 -11.57 -20.79 9.46
N ALA A 17 -11.84 -22.05 9.12
CA ALA A 17 -13.16 -22.65 9.23
C ALA A 17 -13.52 -22.79 10.71
N SER A 18 -14.26 -21.81 11.23
CA SER A 18 -14.93 -21.90 12.53
C SER A 18 -16.06 -22.92 12.43
N ALA A 19 -15.72 -24.19 12.66
CA ALA A 19 -16.70 -25.26 12.79
C ALA A 19 -17.59 -24.98 14.01
N GLY A 20 -18.84 -24.58 13.76
CA GLY A 20 -19.90 -24.50 14.79
C GLY A 20 -20.58 -23.15 14.99
N SER A 21 -20.35 -22.14 14.14
CA SER A 21 -21.10 -20.88 14.25
C SER A 21 -22.50 -21.06 13.66
N ALA A 22 -23.48 -21.43 14.50
CA ALA A 22 -24.88 -21.17 14.20
C ALA A 22 -24.97 -19.71 13.76
N SER A 23 -25.42 -19.44 12.53
CA SER A 23 -25.35 -18.09 11.95
C SER A 23 -26.03 -17.11 12.90
N VAL A 24 -25.22 -16.39 13.70
CA VAL A 24 -25.72 -15.36 14.60
C VAL A 24 -26.37 -14.34 13.68
N GLY A 25 -27.70 -14.26 13.73
CA GLY A 25 -28.44 -13.35 12.86
C GLY A 25 -27.90 -11.93 13.06
N ASN A 26 -27.73 -11.16 11.99
CA ASN A 26 -27.18 -9.80 12.06
C ASN A 26 -28.13 -8.79 12.73
N GLU A 27 -29.24 -9.23 13.33
CA GLU A 27 -30.24 -8.36 13.94
C GLU A 27 -29.68 -7.53 15.10
N TRP A 28 -28.72 -8.08 15.86
CA TRP A 28 -28.02 -7.38 16.94
C TRP A 28 -27.26 -6.13 16.47
N SER A 29 -26.81 -6.10 15.20
CA SER A 29 -26.05 -4.98 14.64
C SER A 29 -26.96 -3.82 14.24
N TYR A 30 -28.28 -4.01 14.19
CA TYR A 30 -29.26 -2.97 13.83
C TYR A 30 -30.18 -2.56 14.98
N THR A 31 -30.36 -3.45 15.96
CA THR A 31 -31.22 -3.19 17.12
C THR A 31 -30.48 -2.33 18.14
N PRO A 32 -31.07 -1.23 18.67
CA PRO A 32 -30.46 -0.44 19.72
C PRO A 32 -30.07 -1.29 20.94
N ASP A 33 -28.97 -0.97 21.61
CA ASP A 33 -28.59 -1.67 22.83
C ASP A 33 -29.63 -1.42 23.94
N LYS A 34 -30.02 -2.48 24.65
CA LYS A 34 -30.95 -2.40 25.77
C LYS A 34 -30.38 -1.49 26.87
N THR A 35 -31.17 -0.53 27.35
CA THR A 35 -30.77 0.39 28.43
C THR A 35 -30.89 -0.27 29.80
N ALA A 36 -30.23 0.31 30.82
CA ALA A 36 -30.34 -0.20 32.20
C ALA A 36 -31.79 -0.22 32.72
N ASP A 37 -32.60 0.77 32.33
CA ASP A 37 -34.03 0.84 32.66
C ASP A 37 -34.82 -0.30 32.01
N TRP A 38 -34.46 -0.70 30.78
CA TRP A 38 -35.07 -1.83 30.10
C TRP A 38 -34.86 -3.13 30.89
N TYR A 39 -33.62 -3.42 31.31
CA TYR A 39 -33.31 -4.62 32.12
C TYR A 39 -34.08 -4.61 33.45
N LYS A 40 -34.12 -3.47 34.13
CA LYS A 40 -34.86 -3.29 35.38
C LYS A 40 -36.36 -3.53 35.23
N GLN A 41 -36.97 -3.04 34.15
CA GLN A 41 -38.41 -3.23 33.88
C GLN A 41 -38.77 -4.69 33.55
N HIS A 42 -37.84 -5.45 32.97
CA HIS A 42 -38.05 -6.84 32.58
C HIS A 42 -37.58 -7.85 33.65
N GLY A 43 -37.02 -7.38 34.77
CA GLY A 43 -36.50 -8.25 35.83
C GLY A 43 -35.28 -9.07 35.38
N GLU A 44 -34.57 -8.61 34.34
CA GLU A 44 -33.33 -9.23 33.86
C GLU A 44 -32.12 -8.60 34.56
N GLU A 45 -31.08 -9.40 34.80
CA GLU A 45 -29.82 -8.90 35.35
C GLU A 45 -29.08 -8.01 34.34
N LEU A 46 -28.40 -6.98 34.83
CA LEU A 46 -27.59 -6.13 33.96
C LEU A 46 -26.42 -6.95 33.38
N PRO A 47 -26.20 -6.89 32.05
CA PRO A 47 -25.13 -7.66 31.44
C PRO A 47 -23.76 -7.15 31.87
N HIS A 48 -22.80 -8.06 31.99
CA HIS A 48 -21.42 -7.69 32.24
C HIS A 48 -20.88 -6.85 31.08
N HIS A 49 -20.24 -5.73 31.41
CA HIS A 49 -19.59 -4.89 30.40
C HIS A 49 -18.35 -5.58 29.82
N ALA A 50 -18.15 -5.44 28.51
CA ALA A 50 -16.94 -5.89 27.86
C ALA A 50 -15.73 -5.14 28.43
N GLN A 51 -14.62 -5.86 28.60
CA GLN A 51 -13.36 -5.28 29.04
C GLN A 51 -12.83 -4.28 28.00
N VAL A 52 -11.91 -3.40 28.43
CA VAL A 52 -11.25 -2.44 27.52
C VAL A 52 -10.37 -3.17 26.50
N LEU A 53 -9.78 -4.29 26.90
CA LEU A 53 -8.98 -5.18 26.05
C LEU A 53 -9.68 -6.54 25.99
N THR A 54 -10.01 -7.01 24.80
CA THR A 54 -10.55 -8.35 24.54
C THR A 54 -9.50 -9.13 23.77
N THR A 55 -9.00 -10.22 24.35
CA THR A 55 -8.04 -11.12 23.69
C THR A 55 -8.82 -12.11 22.85
N VAL A 56 -8.62 -12.07 21.53
CA VAL A 56 -9.23 -13.02 20.58
C VAL A 56 -8.34 -14.25 20.46
N GLU A 57 -7.05 -14.04 20.24
CA GLU A 57 -6.02 -15.09 20.22
C GLU A 57 -4.76 -14.54 20.89
N GLU A 58 -4.31 -15.17 21.96
CA GLU A 58 -3.15 -14.71 22.72
C GLU A 58 -1.90 -14.65 21.84
N GLY A 59 -1.18 -13.54 21.91
CA GLY A 59 0.01 -13.28 21.10
C GLY A 59 -0.27 -12.88 19.64
N LYS A 60 -1.52 -12.98 19.17
CA LYS A 60 -1.86 -12.73 17.76
C LYS A 60 -2.94 -11.68 17.55
N SER A 61 -4.07 -11.73 18.26
CA SER A 61 -5.21 -10.85 17.98
C SER A 61 -5.85 -10.28 19.25
N TYR A 62 -5.97 -8.96 19.26
CA TYR A 62 -6.49 -8.17 20.38
C TYR A 62 -7.44 -7.10 19.87
N ILE A 63 -8.63 -7.02 20.47
CA ILE A 63 -9.60 -5.96 20.21
C ILE A 63 -9.60 -4.99 21.37
N VAL A 64 -9.38 -3.71 21.07
CA VAL A 64 -9.34 -2.63 22.02
C VAL A 64 -10.58 -1.76 21.89
N LYS A 65 -11.29 -1.57 22.99
CA LYS A 65 -12.31 -0.54 23.17
C LYS A 65 -11.66 0.71 23.73
N LEU A 66 -11.03 1.52 22.88
CA LEU A 66 -10.26 2.69 23.27
C LEU A 66 -11.21 3.84 23.70
N PRO A 67 -11.20 4.28 24.97
CA PRO A 67 -12.09 5.37 25.40
C PRO A 67 -11.83 6.65 24.60
N CYS A 68 -12.88 7.31 24.07
CA CYS A 68 -12.72 8.48 23.23
C CYS A 68 -13.24 9.77 23.89
N LEU A 69 -12.36 10.51 24.55
CA LEU A 69 -12.77 11.70 25.30
C LEU A 69 -13.08 12.89 24.40
N GLY A 70 -14.35 13.11 24.11
CA GLY A 70 -14.81 14.22 23.24
C GLY A 70 -15.12 13.80 21.82
N CYS A 71 -15.22 12.50 21.53
CA CYS A 71 -15.84 12.05 20.29
C CYS A 71 -17.34 12.41 20.28
N PRO A 72 -17.89 12.94 19.18
CA PRO A 72 -19.34 12.99 18.98
C PRO A 72 -19.90 11.57 19.00
N LEU A 73 -21.08 11.38 19.58
CA LEU A 73 -21.79 10.10 19.55
C LEU A 73 -22.76 10.11 18.37
N GLN A 74 -22.60 9.17 17.44
CA GLN A 74 -23.52 8.99 16.33
C GLN A 74 -24.20 7.63 16.44
N GLU A 75 -25.53 7.66 16.48
CA GLU A 75 -26.35 6.47 16.50
C GLU A 75 -27.20 6.43 15.23
N ARG A 76 -27.27 5.25 14.62
CA ARG A 76 -28.21 5.01 13.52
C ARG A 76 -29.52 4.51 14.08
N HIS A 77 -30.59 5.24 13.81
CA HIS A 77 -31.94 4.79 14.13
C HIS A 77 -32.36 3.63 13.22
N THR A 78 -33.41 2.92 13.64
CA THR A 78 -33.99 1.78 12.90
C THR A 78 -34.56 2.18 11.54
N ASP A 79 -34.87 3.46 11.34
CA ASP A 79 -35.29 4.04 10.05
C ASP A 79 -34.10 4.29 9.09
N GLY A 80 -32.87 4.02 9.54
CA GLY A 80 -31.63 4.20 8.79
C GLY A 80 -31.05 5.62 8.89
N ASN A 81 -31.75 6.57 9.52
CA ASN A 81 -31.27 7.93 9.72
C ASN A 81 -30.18 7.96 10.79
N VAL A 82 -29.12 8.73 10.52
CA VAL A 82 -28.04 8.96 11.48
C VAL A 82 -28.42 10.20 12.29
N VAL A 83 -28.55 10.03 13.61
CA VAL A 83 -28.83 11.13 14.53
C VAL A 83 -27.60 11.36 15.39
N GLU A 84 -27.16 12.61 15.45
CA GLU A 84 -26.10 13.03 16.35
C GLU A 84 -26.69 13.21 17.74
N VAL A 85 -26.23 12.39 18.69
CA VAL A 85 -26.64 12.49 20.09
C VAL A 85 -25.84 13.62 20.74
N PRO A 86 -26.48 14.57 21.44
CA PRO A 86 -25.78 15.68 22.08
C PRO A 86 -24.60 15.22 22.96
N THR A 87 -23.46 15.90 22.79
CA THR A 87 -22.17 15.52 23.39
C THR A 87 -22.19 15.45 24.92
N GLU A 88 -23.11 16.17 25.58
CA GLU A 88 -23.25 16.17 27.05
C GLU A 88 -23.53 14.77 27.62
N TRP A 89 -24.10 13.85 26.84
CA TRP A 89 -24.39 12.47 27.26
C TRP A 89 -23.32 11.46 26.82
N SER A 90 -22.35 11.90 26.01
CA SER A 90 -21.36 11.03 25.34
C SER A 90 -20.12 10.67 26.18
N LEU A 91 -20.15 10.91 27.49
CA LEU A 91 -18.96 10.76 28.36
C LEU A 91 -18.33 9.36 28.33
N ASN A 92 -19.09 8.35 27.93
CA ASN A 92 -18.65 6.96 27.86
C ASN A 92 -18.85 6.41 26.43
N ASN A 93 -18.07 6.87 25.47
CA ASN A 93 -17.90 6.22 24.16
C ASN A 93 -16.46 5.74 23.96
N GLY A 94 -16.28 4.79 23.05
CA GLY A 94 -14.99 4.23 22.70
C GLY A 94 -14.90 3.89 21.21
N LEU A 95 -13.68 3.77 20.73
CA LEU A 95 -13.36 3.33 19.37
C LEU A 95 -12.89 1.88 19.42
N LEU A 96 -13.41 1.04 18.52
CA LEU A 96 -12.94 -0.33 18.36
C LEU A 96 -11.76 -0.41 17.40
N LEU A 97 -10.67 -0.96 17.90
CA LEU A 97 -9.42 -1.17 17.17
C LEU A 97 -9.05 -2.65 17.27
N ASN A 98 -8.96 -3.34 16.15
CA ASN A 98 -8.56 -4.74 16.03
C ASN A 98 -7.09 -4.80 15.62
N PHE A 99 -6.23 -5.25 16.53
CA PHE A 99 -4.80 -5.48 16.26
C PHE A 99 -4.58 -6.97 16.04
N THR A 100 -4.15 -7.35 14.84
CA THR A 100 -3.97 -8.76 14.46
C THR A 100 -2.62 -8.96 13.80
N VAL A 101 -1.86 -9.95 14.23
CA VAL A 101 -0.66 -10.42 13.54
C VAL A 101 -1.09 -11.17 12.29
N ASP A 102 -0.56 -10.78 11.13
CA ASP A 102 -0.84 -11.52 9.91
C ASP A 102 -0.09 -12.86 9.87
N ASN A 103 -0.78 -13.90 9.39
CA ASN A 103 -0.22 -15.24 9.26
C ASN A 103 0.60 -15.42 7.97
N SER A 104 0.42 -14.54 6.98
CA SER A 104 1.03 -14.69 5.65
C SER A 104 2.32 -13.89 5.51
N TYR A 105 2.41 -12.73 6.16
CA TYR A 105 3.59 -11.86 6.18
C TYR A 105 3.85 -11.33 7.61
N PRO A 106 5.11 -11.05 7.98
CA PRO A 106 5.50 -10.59 9.32
C PRO A 106 5.03 -9.15 9.59
N ALA A 107 3.73 -8.99 9.79
CA ALA A 107 3.10 -7.70 9.97
C ALA A 107 2.07 -7.71 11.07
N ILE A 108 1.80 -6.51 11.57
CA ILE A 108 0.72 -6.25 12.50
C ILE A 108 -0.28 -5.37 11.76
N LEU A 109 -1.52 -5.85 11.71
CA LEU A 109 -2.64 -5.23 11.05
C LEU A 109 -3.48 -4.49 12.09
N LEU A 110 -4.03 -3.33 11.69
CA LEU A 110 -5.03 -2.59 12.42
C LEU A 110 -6.30 -2.52 11.58
N ASN A 111 -7.37 -3.17 12.03
CA ASN A 111 -8.62 -3.31 11.29
C ASN A 111 -8.41 -3.88 9.88
N GLY A 112 -7.45 -4.82 9.75
CA GLY A 112 -7.07 -5.46 8.49
C GLY A 112 -5.98 -4.73 7.68
N ASP A 113 -5.63 -3.49 8.02
CA ASP A 113 -4.61 -2.72 7.30
C ASP A 113 -3.23 -2.82 7.97
N PRO A 114 -2.13 -3.05 7.23
CA PRO A 114 -0.81 -3.19 7.82
C PRO A 114 -0.30 -1.88 8.41
N ILE A 115 0.04 -1.91 9.70
CA ILE A 115 0.67 -0.79 10.42
C ILE A 115 2.15 -1.08 10.73
N VAL A 116 2.54 -2.35 10.86
CA VAL A 116 3.94 -2.78 10.98
C VAL A 116 4.25 -3.76 9.85
N PRO A 117 5.37 -3.64 9.12
CA PRO A 117 6.32 -2.53 9.16
C PRO A 117 5.67 -1.20 8.76
N LEU A 118 6.28 -0.09 9.18
CA LEU A 118 5.79 1.25 8.83
C LEU A 118 5.81 1.43 7.31
N ALA A 119 4.64 1.46 6.70
CA ALA A 119 4.50 1.78 5.29
C ALA A 119 4.85 3.26 5.03
N GLU A 120 5.42 3.55 3.86
CA GLU A 120 5.68 4.93 3.43
C GLU A 120 4.40 5.77 3.36
N ARG A 121 3.28 5.11 3.01
CA ARG A 121 1.94 5.67 3.05
C ARG A 121 1.18 5.02 4.22
N PRO A 122 0.87 5.77 5.29
CA PRO A 122 0.09 5.23 6.39
C PRO A 122 -1.31 4.84 5.90
N PRO A 123 -1.88 3.73 6.41
CA PRO A 123 -3.21 3.28 6.00
C PRO A 123 -4.30 4.25 6.46
N ASN A 124 -5.39 4.32 5.68
CA ASN A 124 -6.60 5.05 6.07
C ASN A 124 -7.43 4.21 7.05
N VAL A 125 -7.04 4.27 8.34
CA VAL A 125 -7.70 3.48 9.37
C VAL A 125 -9.07 4.09 9.70
N GLN A 126 -10.08 3.23 9.68
CA GLN A 126 -11.43 3.55 10.14
C GLN A 126 -11.75 2.73 11.38
N ALA A 127 -12.46 3.30 12.35
CA ALA A 127 -12.90 2.57 13.55
C ALA A 127 -14.39 2.76 13.79
N PHE A 128 -15.02 1.70 14.30
CA PHE A 128 -16.38 1.77 14.79
C PHE A 128 -16.41 2.41 16.17
N GLN A 129 -17.35 3.31 16.38
CA GLN A 129 -17.66 3.84 17.70
C GLN A 129 -18.66 2.92 18.40
N VAL A 130 -18.35 2.61 19.65
CA VAL A 130 -19.23 1.86 20.54
C VAL A 130 -19.42 2.62 21.84
N LEU A 131 -20.45 2.27 22.59
CA LEU A 131 -20.65 2.78 23.93
C LEU A 131 -19.64 2.15 24.89
N GLY A 132 -19.21 2.90 25.90
CA GLY A 132 -18.27 2.43 26.92
C GLY A 132 -18.85 1.26 27.73
N ASN A 133 -20.17 1.18 27.85
CA ASN A 133 -20.92 0.16 28.55
C ASN A 133 -21.38 -1.02 27.65
N THR A 134 -20.86 -1.15 26.42
CA THR A 134 -21.15 -2.31 25.55
C THR A 134 -20.93 -3.63 26.31
N SER A 135 -21.92 -4.52 26.26
CA SER A 135 -21.90 -5.82 26.95
C SER A 135 -20.87 -6.77 26.37
N ALA A 136 -20.45 -7.75 27.18
CA ALA A 136 -19.58 -8.83 26.76
C ALA A 136 -20.19 -9.63 25.58
N ASP A 137 -21.49 -9.90 25.62
CA ASP A 137 -22.19 -10.62 24.54
C ASP A 137 -22.18 -9.85 23.22
N THR A 138 -22.43 -8.54 23.26
CA THR A 138 -22.34 -7.70 22.05
C THR A 138 -20.90 -7.65 21.53
N MET A 139 -19.90 -7.57 22.40
CA MET A 139 -18.49 -7.66 21.98
C MET A 139 -18.18 -9.02 21.33
N ASN A 140 -18.65 -10.13 21.92
CA ASN A 140 -18.49 -11.46 21.35
C ASN A 140 -19.16 -11.58 19.97
N ASN A 141 -20.34 -10.99 19.80
CA ASN A 141 -21.00 -10.91 18.50
C ASN A 141 -20.15 -10.15 17.48
N ILE A 142 -19.61 -8.98 17.86
CA ILE A 142 -18.69 -8.17 17.05
C ILE A 142 -17.48 -8.99 16.58
N VAL A 143 -16.88 -9.80 17.47
CA VAL A 143 -15.75 -10.67 17.16
C VAL A 143 -16.18 -11.80 16.23
N SER A 144 -17.19 -12.57 16.63
CA SER A 144 -17.64 -13.77 15.91
C SER A 144 -18.21 -13.49 14.52
N SER A 145 -18.75 -12.28 14.30
CA SER A 145 -19.30 -11.85 13.03
C SER A 145 -18.27 -11.17 12.13
N HIS A 146 -17.00 -11.07 12.57
CA HIS A 146 -15.92 -10.40 11.86
C HIS A 146 -16.26 -8.94 11.50
N MET A 147 -16.97 -8.22 12.39
CA MET A 147 -17.43 -6.85 12.10
C MET A 147 -16.27 -5.87 11.85
N LEU A 148 -15.12 -6.12 12.48
CA LEU A 148 -13.93 -5.27 12.37
C LEU A 148 -13.03 -5.62 11.17
N ASP A 149 -13.40 -6.64 10.39
CA ASP A 149 -12.63 -7.12 9.26
C ASP A 149 -13.21 -6.58 7.93
N ALA A 150 -12.38 -6.56 6.88
CA ALA A 150 -12.80 -6.12 5.55
C ALA A 150 -13.92 -6.96 4.93
N SER A 151 -14.18 -8.16 5.46
CA SER A 151 -15.29 -9.03 5.07
C SER A 151 -16.66 -8.51 5.50
N TRP A 152 -16.73 -7.62 6.50
CA TRP A 152 -18.00 -7.07 6.97
C TRP A 152 -18.58 -6.09 5.95
N LYS A 153 -19.64 -6.53 5.27
CA LYS A 153 -20.38 -5.73 4.27
C LYS A 153 -21.76 -5.29 4.73
N VAL A 154 -22.15 -5.72 5.93
CA VAL A 154 -23.48 -5.50 6.49
C VAL A 154 -23.52 -4.13 7.16
N GLY A 155 -24.65 -3.44 7.11
CA GLY A 155 -24.82 -2.19 7.86
C GLY A 155 -24.73 -2.45 9.37
N THR A 156 -24.34 -1.44 10.13
CA THR A 156 -24.40 -1.50 11.60
C THR A 156 -24.95 -0.19 12.14
N LYS A 157 -25.48 -0.25 13.37
CA LYS A 157 -25.92 0.89 14.16
C LYS A 157 -24.76 1.76 14.64
N TYR A 158 -23.56 1.17 14.70
CA TYR A 158 -22.33 1.85 15.10
C TYR A 158 -21.83 2.77 14.00
N ALA A 159 -21.58 4.04 14.35
CA ALA A 159 -20.92 4.96 13.45
C ALA A 159 -19.48 4.54 13.18
N ARG A 160 -18.99 4.83 11.98
CA ARG A 160 -17.62 4.53 11.56
C ARG A 160 -16.91 5.84 11.21
N PHE A 161 -15.77 6.08 11.85
CA PHE A 161 -15.01 7.32 11.68
C PHE A 161 -13.65 7.06 11.04
N GLU A 162 -13.21 7.99 10.19
CA GLU A 162 -11.82 8.03 9.73
C GLU A 162 -10.94 8.58 10.85
N LEU A 163 -9.84 7.90 11.14
CA LEU A 163 -8.96 8.28 12.23
C LEU A 163 -7.84 9.18 11.75
N GLN A 164 -7.64 10.28 12.47
CA GLN A 164 -6.38 11.02 12.47
C GLN A 164 -5.54 10.47 13.63
N TYR A 165 -4.33 10.01 13.34
CA TYR A 165 -3.52 9.30 14.34
C TYR A 165 -2.02 9.58 14.20
N GLN A 166 -1.32 9.33 15.29
CA GLN A 166 0.13 9.23 15.34
C GLN A 166 0.50 7.78 15.67
N HIS A 167 1.31 7.20 14.80
CA HIS A 167 1.94 5.90 15.01
C HIS A 167 3.41 6.14 15.38
N THR A 168 3.89 5.55 16.47
CA THR A 168 5.32 5.58 16.82
C THR A 168 5.86 4.19 17.11
N LEU A 169 6.94 3.79 16.42
CA LEU A 169 7.73 2.61 16.75
C LEU A 169 8.91 3.03 17.63
N LEU A 170 9.05 2.41 18.80
CA LEU A 170 10.17 2.62 19.72
C LEU A 170 11.05 1.36 19.73
N GLY A 171 12.36 1.55 19.61
CA GLY A 171 13.33 0.51 19.88
C GLY A 171 13.41 0.19 21.37
N THR A 172 13.65 -1.07 21.70
CA THR A 172 13.97 -1.51 23.06
C THR A 172 15.46 -1.81 23.20
N GLU A 173 15.89 -2.22 24.40
CA GLU A 173 17.24 -2.74 24.62
C GLU A 173 17.49 -4.04 23.82
N ASN A 174 16.43 -4.82 23.58
CA ASN A 174 16.46 -6.02 22.78
C ASN A 174 16.21 -5.67 21.29
N PRO A 175 17.13 -5.98 20.37
CA PRO A 175 16.98 -5.59 18.96
C PRO A 175 15.77 -6.25 18.26
N ASN A 176 15.34 -7.40 18.78
CA ASN A 176 14.20 -8.17 18.25
C ASN A 176 12.85 -7.71 18.84
N GLU A 177 12.85 -6.83 19.84
CA GLU A 177 11.62 -6.36 20.47
C GLU A 177 11.44 -4.86 20.22
N LYS A 178 10.22 -4.49 19.86
CA LYS A 178 9.85 -3.10 19.58
C LYS A 178 8.55 -2.78 20.30
N TRP A 179 8.40 -1.54 20.72
CA TRP A 179 7.11 -1.02 21.16
C TRP A 179 6.43 -0.30 20.01
N LEU A 180 5.15 -0.59 19.84
CA LEU A 180 4.25 0.18 19.01
C LEU A 180 3.38 1.05 19.91
N GLN A 181 3.38 2.36 19.66
CA GLN A 181 2.44 3.33 20.22
C GLN A 181 1.50 3.83 19.11
N PHE A 182 0.20 3.67 19.32
CA PHE A 182 -0.84 4.18 18.44
C PHE A 182 -1.72 5.16 19.21
N ASP A 183 -1.60 6.45 18.86
CA ASP A 183 -2.30 7.57 19.49
C ASP A 183 -3.33 8.15 18.50
N VAL A 184 -4.61 8.05 18.83
CA VAL A 184 -5.69 8.67 18.04
C VAL A 184 -5.76 10.14 18.42
N THR A 185 -5.29 11.01 17.53
CA THR A 185 -5.23 12.46 17.74
C THR A 185 -6.50 13.17 17.28
N GLY A 186 -7.32 12.53 16.45
CA GLY A 186 -8.59 13.10 16.01
C GLY A 186 -9.47 12.10 15.28
N ILE A 187 -10.75 12.45 15.10
CA ILE A 187 -11.63 11.77 14.17
C ILE A 187 -12.10 12.74 13.10
N VAL A 188 -12.25 12.21 11.88
CA VAL A 188 -12.70 12.98 10.72
C VAL A 188 -14.01 12.41 10.21
N MET A 189 -14.98 13.30 10.06
CA MET A 189 -16.30 13.01 9.52
C MET A 189 -16.43 13.70 8.17
N ARG A 190 -16.47 12.89 7.09
CA ARG A 190 -16.70 13.39 5.74
C ARG A 190 -18.14 13.85 5.60
N SER A 191 -18.29 15.15 5.50
CA SER A 191 -19.52 15.92 5.33
C SER A 191 -19.18 17.05 4.33
N PRO A 192 -20.14 17.77 3.71
CA PRO A 192 -19.81 18.86 2.80
C PRO A 192 -18.80 19.88 3.36
N GLN A 193 -18.72 20.03 4.68
CA GLN A 193 -17.77 20.93 5.36
C GLN A 193 -16.55 20.23 5.99
N ASN A 194 -16.48 18.89 5.98
CA ASN A 194 -15.52 18.05 6.72
C ASN A 194 -15.37 18.47 8.19
N LEU A 195 -15.99 17.72 9.10
CA LEU A 195 -15.87 17.99 10.53
C LEU A 195 -14.68 17.21 11.11
N VAL A 196 -13.83 17.90 11.87
CA VAL A 196 -12.68 17.32 12.56
C VAL A 196 -12.85 17.52 14.05
N TYR A 197 -12.82 16.43 14.81
CA TYR A 197 -12.87 16.47 16.27
C TYR A 197 -11.50 16.08 16.81
N HIS A 198 -10.80 17.07 17.36
CA HIS A 198 -9.47 16.88 17.93
C HIS A 198 -9.56 16.20 19.31
N LEU A 199 -8.75 15.15 19.49
CA LEU A 199 -8.70 14.33 20.70
C LEU A 199 -7.42 14.61 21.50
N ASP A 200 -7.12 15.90 21.71
CA ASP A 200 -5.85 16.37 22.30
C ASP A 200 -5.84 16.37 23.84
N LYS A 201 -6.90 15.88 24.48
CA LYS A 201 -6.99 15.83 25.95
C LYS A 201 -5.86 15.00 26.56
N ILE A 202 -5.22 15.52 27.61
CA ILE A 202 -4.09 14.85 28.30
C ILE A 202 -4.51 13.51 28.92
N SER A 203 -5.78 13.36 29.27
CA SER A 203 -6.37 12.14 29.82
C SER A 203 -6.73 11.10 28.75
N GLN A 204 -6.58 11.41 27.47
CA GLN A 204 -6.81 10.47 26.37
C GLN A 204 -5.85 9.28 26.53
N MET A 205 -6.41 8.08 26.40
CA MET A 205 -5.61 6.84 26.39
C MET A 205 -5.00 6.63 25.02
N ILE A 206 -3.84 5.98 25.00
CA ILE A 206 -3.18 5.52 23.78
C ILE A 206 -3.09 4.00 23.82
N VAL A 207 -3.02 3.37 22.66
CA VAL A 207 -2.73 1.95 22.57
C VAL A 207 -1.22 1.77 22.51
N GLN A 208 -0.67 0.94 23.38
CA GLN A 208 0.74 0.65 23.38
C GLN A 208 0.98 -0.83 23.57
N PHE A 209 1.73 -1.48 22.70
CA PHE A 209 2.07 -2.88 22.89
C PHE A 209 3.49 -3.20 22.41
N GLN A 210 4.09 -4.18 23.06
CA GLN A 210 5.39 -4.73 22.70
C GLN A 210 5.16 -5.90 21.77
N PHE A 211 5.99 -5.99 20.74
CA PHE A 211 6.00 -7.13 19.85
C PHE A 211 7.43 -7.60 19.62
N ALA A 212 7.60 -8.91 19.49
CA ALA A 212 8.85 -9.56 19.13
C ALA A 212 8.82 -9.91 17.63
N GLN A 213 9.97 -9.78 16.98
CA GLN A 213 10.22 -10.27 15.62
C GLN A 213 11.34 -11.30 15.73
N GLU A 214 11.01 -12.57 15.51
CA GLU A 214 11.96 -13.67 15.53
C GLU A 214 12.17 -14.15 14.10
N THR A 215 13.43 -14.23 13.68
CA THR A 215 13.79 -14.80 12.38
C THR A 215 14.29 -16.22 12.61
N HIS A 216 13.56 -17.21 12.09
CA HIS A 216 13.93 -18.62 12.17
C HIS A 216 15.04 -18.97 11.17
N GLU A 217 15.64 -20.15 11.34
CA GLU A 217 16.73 -20.66 10.47
C GLU A 217 16.32 -20.78 8.99
N ASP A 218 15.02 -20.96 8.73
CA ASP A 218 14.41 -21.02 7.41
C ASP A 218 14.19 -19.63 6.77
N GLN A 219 14.69 -18.56 7.40
CA GLN A 219 14.50 -17.16 7.01
C GLN A 219 13.06 -16.66 7.12
N THR A 220 12.15 -17.44 7.71
CA THR A 220 10.81 -16.95 8.03
C THR A 220 10.91 -16.03 9.24
N THR A 221 10.26 -14.87 9.16
CA THR A 221 10.14 -13.97 10.30
C THR A 221 8.76 -14.13 10.88
N THR A 222 8.66 -14.43 12.16
CA THR A 222 7.42 -14.47 12.91
C THR A 222 7.31 -13.24 13.78
N VAL A 223 6.10 -12.67 13.84
CA VAL A 223 5.80 -11.55 14.72
C VAL A 223 4.83 -12.03 15.79
N SER A 224 5.04 -11.63 17.04
CA SER A 224 4.13 -11.94 18.14
C SER A 224 3.98 -10.75 19.07
N ILE A 225 2.77 -10.51 19.57
CA ILE A 225 2.48 -9.44 20.54
C ILE A 225 2.74 -10.00 21.94
N THR A 226 3.73 -9.47 22.65
CA THR A 226 4.17 -10.00 23.94
C THR A 226 3.54 -9.29 25.14
N ASN A 227 3.28 -7.99 25.02
CA ASN A 227 2.70 -7.20 26.11
C ASN A 227 1.77 -6.12 25.55
N PHE A 228 0.63 -5.88 26.21
CA PHE A 228 -0.36 -4.90 25.79
C PHE A 228 -0.72 -3.95 26.95
N GLU A 229 -0.62 -2.66 26.70
CA GLU A 229 -0.83 -1.59 27.68
C GLU A 229 -1.74 -0.48 27.10
N LEU A 230 -2.56 0.12 27.95
CA LEU A 230 -3.44 1.25 27.61
C LEU A 230 -3.13 2.48 28.48
N PRO A 231 -1.90 3.04 28.38
CA PRO A 231 -1.53 4.16 29.22
C PRO A 231 -2.26 5.44 28.79
N ARG A 232 -2.38 6.39 29.72
CA ARG A 232 -2.74 7.77 29.37
C ARG A 232 -1.60 8.41 28.58
N ARG A 233 -1.90 9.37 27.69
CA ARG A 233 -0.90 10.05 26.84
C ARG A 233 0.30 10.61 27.62
N LYS A 234 0.07 11.16 28.83
CA LYS A 234 1.14 11.67 29.73
C LYS A 234 2.09 10.59 30.28
N SER A 235 1.67 9.34 30.25
CA SER A 235 2.39 8.17 30.78
C SER A 235 2.83 7.23 29.65
N ARG A 236 2.88 7.73 28.41
CA ARG A 236 3.43 6.99 27.28
C ARG A 236 4.89 6.63 27.54
N ARG A 237 5.32 5.45 27.10
CA ARG A 237 6.74 5.10 27.16
C ARG A 237 7.57 6.09 26.36
N THR A 238 8.74 6.42 26.92
CA THR A 238 9.71 7.28 26.26
C THR A 238 10.70 6.44 25.46
N PRO A 239 11.16 6.92 24.30
CA PRO A 239 12.16 6.23 23.50
C PRO A 239 13.51 6.16 24.23
N ILE A 240 14.24 5.06 24.05
CA ILE A 240 15.63 4.96 24.51
C ILE A 240 16.54 5.90 23.71
N LYS A 241 17.54 6.49 24.37
CA LYS A 241 18.54 7.33 23.71
C LYS A 241 19.71 6.47 23.24
N MET A 242 19.98 6.46 21.94
CA MET A 242 21.09 5.71 21.35
C MET A 242 22.44 6.34 21.69
N LYS A 243 23.54 5.59 21.50
CA LYS A 243 24.92 6.09 21.68
C LYS A 243 25.22 7.34 20.84
N CYS A 244 24.57 7.49 19.68
CA CYS A 244 24.69 8.68 18.81
C CYS A 244 23.89 9.90 19.31
N GLY A 245 23.24 9.81 20.48
CA GLY A 245 22.46 10.89 21.08
C GLY A 245 21.04 11.05 20.54
N LYS A 246 20.68 10.36 19.45
CA LYS A 246 19.32 10.35 18.88
C LYS A 246 18.42 9.34 19.61
N PHE A 247 17.12 9.60 19.64
CA PHE A 247 16.12 8.67 20.17
C PHE A 247 15.90 7.51 19.18
N ALA A 248 15.84 6.27 19.68
CA ALA A 248 15.52 5.10 18.88
C ALA A 248 14.00 5.04 18.62
N MET A 249 13.50 5.96 17.80
CA MET A 249 12.09 5.99 17.42
C MET A 249 11.88 6.38 15.97
N ILE A 250 10.81 5.84 15.38
CA ILE A 250 10.28 6.27 14.09
C ILE A 250 8.83 6.67 14.34
N GLN A 251 8.49 7.92 14.02
CA GLN A 251 7.16 8.47 14.21
C GLN A 251 6.55 8.83 12.86
N THR A 252 5.28 8.48 12.70
CA THR A 252 4.49 8.75 11.51
C THR A 252 3.15 9.34 11.93
N ASN A 253 2.81 10.50 11.36
CA ASN A 253 1.54 11.16 11.59
C ASN A 253 0.65 11.01 10.36
N TYR A 254 -0.61 10.65 10.56
CA TYR A 254 -1.59 10.50 9.50
C TYR A 254 -2.80 11.41 9.75
N ASN A 255 -3.17 12.16 8.72
CA ASN A 255 -4.37 12.99 8.69
C ASN A 255 -5.14 12.69 7.40
N PRO A 256 -6.34 12.08 7.45
CA PRO A 256 -7.06 11.67 6.25
C PRO A 256 -7.47 12.84 5.32
N LEU A 257 -7.40 14.08 5.80
CA LEU A 257 -7.61 15.28 4.98
C LEU A 257 -6.35 15.75 4.24
N GLU A 258 -5.17 15.34 4.69
CA GLU A 258 -3.88 15.64 4.04
C GLU A 258 -3.43 14.54 3.08
N TRP A 259 -4.13 13.41 3.04
CA TRP A 259 -3.78 12.26 2.23
C TRP A 259 -4.90 11.92 1.26
N ASP A 260 -4.54 11.61 0.02
CA ASP A 260 -5.45 11.02 -0.96
C ASP A 260 -4.89 9.71 -1.51
N TYR A 261 -5.59 9.14 -2.49
CA TYR A 261 -5.18 7.90 -3.15
C TYR A 261 -3.73 7.95 -3.68
N TYR A 262 -3.26 9.14 -4.11
CA TYR A 262 -1.94 9.36 -4.71
C TYR A 262 -0.84 9.70 -3.68
N GLY A 263 -1.19 9.84 -2.39
CA GLY A 263 -0.26 10.17 -1.33
C GLY A 263 -0.57 11.50 -0.64
N ARG A 264 0.42 12.08 0.04
CA ARG A 264 0.23 13.32 0.80
C ARG A 264 0.04 14.52 -0.12
N ILE A 265 -1.03 15.27 0.11
CA ILE A 265 -1.38 16.50 -0.60
C ILE A 265 -0.22 17.50 -0.50
N GLY A 266 0.10 18.15 -1.63
CA GLY A 266 1.21 19.11 -1.73
C GLY A 266 2.60 18.51 -1.92
N THR A 267 2.77 17.18 -1.91
CA THR A 267 4.08 16.54 -2.11
C THR A 267 4.39 16.25 -3.58
N TRP A 268 5.67 16.30 -3.97
CA TRP A 268 6.12 15.96 -5.32
C TRP A 268 5.79 14.52 -5.73
N PRO A 269 6.00 13.49 -4.88
CA PRO A 269 5.62 12.12 -5.19
C PRO A 269 4.14 11.98 -5.56
N ARG A 270 3.24 12.68 -4.85
CA ARG A 270 1.81 12.69 -5.17
C ARG A 270 1.52 13.29 -6.55
N THR A 271 2.13 14.44 -6.88
CA THR A 271 1.95 15.08 -8.19
C THR A 271 2.39 14.15 -9.32
N PHE A 272 3.53 13.47 -9.14
CA PHE A 272 4.02 12.49 -10.11
C PHE A 272 3.11 11.26 -10.21
N ALA A 273 2.65 10.70 -9.08
CA ALA A 273 1.70 9.59 -9.05
C ALA A 273 0.36 9.94 -9.74
N LYS A 274 -0.16 11.15 -9.50
CA LYS A 274 -1.37 11.64 -10.16
C LYS A 274 -1.18 11.87 -11.66
N MET A 275 -0.03 12.42 -12.07
CA MET A 275 0.30 12.62 -13.48
C MET A 275 0.43 11.28 -14.20
N SER A 276 1.23 10.36 -13.66
CA SER A 276 1.44 9.03 -14.25
C SER A 276 0.15 8.23 -14.35
N SER A 277 -0.71 8.24 -13.32
CA SER A 277 -2.03 7.59 -13.39
C SER A 277 -2.92 8.19 -14.49
N LYS A 278 -2.98 9.52 -14.61
CA LYS A 278 -3.71 10.17 -15.71
C LYS A 278 -3.12 9.83 -17.08
N THR A 279 -1.81 9.81 -17.21
CA THR A 279 -1.12 9.41 -18.44
C THR A 279 -1.42 7.96 -18.79
N PHE A 280 -1.42 7.05 -17.81
CA PHE A 280 -1.74 5.65 -18.02
C PHE A 280 -3.19 5.46 -18.48
N HIS A 281 -4.16 6.11 -17.80
CA HIS A 281 -5.55 6.07 -18.24
C HIS A 281 -5.76 6.68 -19.63
N PHE A 282 -5.00 7.73 -19.97
CA PHE A 282 -5.02 8.29 -21.32
C PHE A 282 -4.45 7.30 -22.34
N ILE A 283 -3.33 6.64 -22.05
CA ILE A 283 -2.73 5.61 -22.92
C ILE A 283 -3.69 4.43 -23.09
N GLU A 284 -4.31 3.95 -22.01
CA GLU A 284 -5.28 2.85 -22.02
C GLU A 284 -6.52 3.22 -22.85
N SER A 285 -7.10 4.40 -22.62
CA SER A 285 -8.27 4.88 -23.35
C SER A 285 -7.98 5.17 -24.83
N ASN A 286 -6.74 5.53 -25.17
CA ASN A 286 -6.32 5.87 -26.54
C ASN A 286 -5.36 4.83 -27.13
N ALA A 287 -5.31 3.62 -26.57
CA ALA A 287 -4.31 2.61 -26.93
C ALA A 287 -4.36 2.32 -28.44
N PHE A 288 -5.56 2.20 -29.00
CA PHE A 288 -5.76 2.00 -30.44
C PHE A 288 -5.24 3.15 -31.29
N VAL A 289 -5.46 4.41 -30.86
CA VAL A 289 -4.97 5.60 -31.58
C VAL A 289 -3.45 5.65 -31.52
N LEU A 290 -2.85 5.39 -30.36
CA LEU A 290 -1.39 5.35 -30.20
C LEU A 290 -0.77 4.23 -31.03
N VAL A 291 -1.36 3.03 -31.04
CA VAL A 291 -0.92 1.90 -31.89
C VAL A 291 -1.04 2.27 -33.36
N ALA A 292 -2.14 2.89 -33.79
CA ALA A 292 -2.31 3.35 -35.16
C ALA A 292 -1.27 4.40 -35.55
N LEU A 293 -1.00 5.39 -34.69
CA LEU A 293 0.04 6.40 -34.93
C LEU A 293 1.42 5.74 -35.04
N VAL A 294 1.78 4.84 -34.12
CA VAL A 294 3.04 4.11 -34.16
C VAL A 294 3.16 3.28 -35.43
N ALA A 295 2.09 2.61 -35.87
CA ALA A 295 2.05 1.85 -37.12
C ALA A 295 2.24 2.76 -38.34
N VAL A 296 1.57 3.92 -38.39
CA VAL A 296 1.70 4.89 -39.48
C VAL A 296 3.11 5.47 -39.54
N PHE A 297 3.67 5.91 -38.41
CA PHE A 297 5.04 6.42 -38.35
C PHE A 297 6.08 5.34 -38.69
N GLY A 298 5.86 4.11 -38.23
CA GLY A 298 6.70 2.95 -38.55
C GLY A 298 6.69 2.64 -40.04
N LEU A 299 5.50 2.61 -40.67
CA LEU A 299 5.34 2.35 -42.10
C LEU A 299 5.93 3.49 -42.94
N TYR A 300 5.75 4.74 -42.52
CA TYR A 300 6.40 5.90 -43.15
C TYR A 300 7.93 5.80 -43.11
N LYS A 301 8.51 5.53 -41.93
CA LYS A 301 9.96 5.36 -41.77
C LYS A 301 10.47 4.20 -42.62
N PHE A 302 9.76 3.07 -42.64
CA PHE A 302 10.09 1.92 -43.47
C PHE A 302 10.12 2.28 -44.96
N VAL A 303 9.11 2.97 -45.48
CA VAL A 303 9.05 3.38 -46.89
C VAL A 303 10.17 4.36 -47.24
N VAL A 304 10.46 5.34 -46.38
CA VAL A 304 11.55 6.31 -46.61
C VAL A 304 12.91 5.60 -46.64
N THR A 305 13.19 4.75 -45.66
CA THR A 305 14.44 3.97 -45.61
C THR A 305 14.54 3.04 -46.82
N TRP A 306 13.46 2.36 -47.20
CA TRP A 306 13.43 1.49 -48.37
C TRP A 306 13.71 2.26 -49.67
N ARG A 307 13.13 3.46 -49.85
CA ARG A 307 13.42 4.33 -51.00
C ARG A 307 14.88 4.77 -51.06
N ILE A 308 15.47 5.19 -49.94
CA ILE A 308 16.88 5.59 -49.88
C ILE A 308 17.79 4.41 -50.24
N VAL A 309 17.51 3.21 -49.70
CA VAL A 309 18.28 2.01 -50.02
C VAL A 309 18.11 1.62 -51.49
N ALA A 310 16.89 1.71 -52.04
CA ALA A 310 16.63 1.43 -53.44
C ALA A 310 17.39 2.42 -54.37
N GLN A 311 17.41 3.71 -54.03
CA GLN A 311 18.18 4.73 -54.76
C GLN A 311 19.69 4.42 -54.73
N ARG A 312 20.24 4.12 -53.55
CA ARG A 312 21.66 3.73 -53.43
C ARG A 312 22.00 2.46 -54.22
N ARG A 313 21.07 1.49 -54.28
CA ARG A 313 21.26 0.28 -55.10
C ARG A 313 21.23 0.60 -56.60
N ALA A 314 20.38 1.52 -57.03
CA ALA A 314 20.34 1.96 -58.43
C ALA A 314 21.62 2.73 -58.81
N GLU A 315 22.10 3.64 -57.97
CA GLU A 315 23.38 4.34 -58.17
C GLU A 315 24.56 3.35 -58.20
N ALA A 316 24.61 2.39 -57.27
CA ALA A 316 25.64 1.36 -57.26
C ALA A 316 25.60 0.46 -58.50
N ALA A 317 24.40 0.15 -59.02
CA ALA A 317 24.24 -0.60 -60.26
C ALA A 317 24.73 0.19 -61.48
N MET A 318 24.43 1.50 -61.57
CA MET A 318 24.96 2.36 -62.63
C MET A 318 26.49 2.48 -62.57
N ILE A 319 27.07 2.63 -61.38
CA ILE A 319 28.52 2.66 -61.20
C ILE A 319 29.14 1.33 -61.65
N LYS A 320 28.50 0.20 -61.33
CA LYS A 320 28.96 -1.12 -61.77
C LYS A 320 28.91 -1.28 -63.28
N ASP A 321 27.81 -0.90 -63.93
CA ASP A 321 27.71 -0.94 -65.40
C ASP A 321 28.75 -0.03 -66.06
N GLN A 322 29.03 1.13 -65.47
CA GLN A 322 30.06 2.06 -65.97
C GLN A 322 31.47 1.49 -65.79
N GLN A 323 31.76 0.82 -64.67
CA GLN A 323 33.00 0.09 -64.45
C GLN A 323 33.15 -1.11 -65.40
N ASP A 324 32.07 -1.86 -65.67
CA ASP A 324 32.09 -3.00 -66.60
C ASP A 324 32.34 -2.53 -68.04
N VAL A 325 31.84 -1.35 -68.43
CA VAL A 325 32.14 -0.71 -69.74
C VAL A 325 33.58 -0.20 -69.80
N GLU A 326 34.09 0.43 -68.74
CA GLU A 326 35.49 0.85 -68.66
C GLU A 326 36.44 -0.36 -68.68
N PHE A 327 36.09 -1.45 -67.99
CA PHE A 327 36.86 -2.69 -68.01
C PHE A 327 36.84 -3.33 -69.40
N ALA A 328 35.68 -3.35 -70.07
CA ALA A 328 35.57 -3.85 -71.44
C ALA A 328 36.39 -3.03 -72.46
N LEU A 329 36.52 -1.72 -72.25
CA LEU A 329 37.37 -0.82 -73.05
C LEU A 329 38.87 -1.02 -72.77
N LEU A 330 39.24 -1.44 -71.55
CA LEU A 330 40.61 -1.80 -71.19
C LEU A 330 41.01 -3.21 -71.67
N THR A 331 40.06 -4.14 -71.79
CA THR A 331 40.23 -5.40 -72.54
C THR A 331 40.02 -5.17 -74.05
N SER A 332 40.79 -4.27 -74.66
CA SER A 332 40.91 -4.25 -76.12
C SER A 332 41.73 -5.47 -76.58
N PRO A 333 41.30 -6.24 -77.59
CA PRO A 333 41.90 -7.55 -77.94
C PRO A 333 43.29 -7.54 -78.59
N ASP A 334 44.01 -6.42 -78.59
CA ASP A 334 45.24 -6.26 -79.40
C ASP A 334 46.54 -6.38 -78.60
N PHE A 335 46.55 -7.09 -77.47
CA PHE A 335 47.79 -7.58 -76.88
C PHE A 335 47.85 -9.08 -77.07
N ASP A 336 48.52 -9.47 -78.16
CA ASP A 336 48.99 -10.83 -78.40
C ASP A 336 49.77 -11.33 -77.17
N ASP A 337 49.24 -12.41 -76.59
CA ASP A 337 49.82 -13.21 -75.51
C ASP A 337 51.15 -13.83 -75.97
N ASP A 338 52.26 -13.13 -75.81
CA ASP A 338 53.62 -13.69 -75.97
C ASP A 338 54.66 -13.00 -75.05
N GLU A 339 54.28 -12.41 -73.91
CA GLU A 339 55.27 -12.02 -72.89
C GLU A 339 54.87 -12.42 -71.46
N GLU A 340 55.74 -13.26 -70.88
CA GLU A 340 55.80 -13.74 -69.51
C GLU A 340 55.91 -12.56 -68.53
N TYR A 341 54.78 -12.06 -68.04
CA TYR A 341 54.76 -10.98 -67.05
C TYR A 341 55.08 -11.49 -65.65
N ASP A 342 56.22 -11.02 -65.14
CA ASP A 342 56.68 -11.13 -63.76
C ASP A 342 55.59 -10.72 -62.76
N ALA A 343 55.42 -11.56 -61.73
CA ALA A 343 54.51 -11.33 -60.63
C ALA A 343 54.77 -9.95 -59.98
N PRO A 344 53.72 -9.17 -59.65
CA PRO A 344 53.91 -7.90 -58.97
C PRO A 344 54.65 -8.12 -57.64
N PRO A 345 55.57 -7.22 -57.26
CA PRO A 345 56.34 -7.35 -56.04
C PRO A 345 55.43 -7.37 -54.81
N ASP A 346 55.76 -8.24 -53.86
CA ASP A 346 55.10 -8.36 -52.56
C ASP A 346 55.21 -7.00 -51.83
N TYR A 347 54.08 -6.32 -51.65
CA TYR A 347 54.03 -5.08 -50.88
C TYR A 347 53.92 -5.43 -49.39
N ASP A 348 55.05 -5.77 -48.78
CA ASP A 348 55.16 -6.14 -47.36
C ASP A 348 55.04 -4.96 -46.37
N ASP A 349 54.92 -3.71 -46.83
CA ASP A 349 54.97 -2.54 -45.95
C ASP A 349 53.76 -1.61 -46.11
N VAL A 350 52.59 -2.05 -45.63
CA VAL A 350 51.51 -1.11 -45.26
C VAL A 350 51.51 -1.01 -43.73
N PRO A 351 52.02 0.10 -43.14
CA PRO A 351 52.02 0.26 -41.69
C PRO A 351 50.59 0.23 -41.16
N ALA A 352 50.36 -0.66 -40.20
CA ALA A 352 49.10 -0.81 -39.49
C ALA A 352 48.66 0.54 -38.93
N ALA A 353 47.55 1.08 -39.44
CA ALA A 353 46.91 2.25 -38.88
C ALA A 353 46.51 1.95 -37.43
N GLU A 354 47.23 2.54 -36.49
CA GLU A 354 46.98 2.46 -35.07
C GLU A 354 45.53 2.89 -34.78
N ALA A 355 44.74 1.94 -34.26
CA ALA A 355 43.42 2.21 -33.73
C ALA A 355 43.56 3.16 -32.52
N ARG A 356 43.34 4.45 -32.76
CA ARG A 356 43.22 5.49 -31.75
C ARG A 356 42.02 5.13 -30.85
N LYS A 357 42.30 4.57 -29.68
CA LYS A 357 41.31 4.44 -28.60
C LYS A 357 41.08 5.83 -28.03
N GLU A 358 39.92 6.40 -28.29
CA GLU A 358 39.43 7.55 -27.53
C GLU A 358 38.95 7.03 -26.18
N ASP A 359 39.73 7.34 -25.15
CA ASP A 359 39.33 7.22 -23.76
C ASP A 359 38.19 8.23 -23.49
N LEU A 360 36.98 7.71 -23.33
CA LEU A 360 35.86 8.44 -22.75
C LEU A 360 35.93 8.31 -21.23
N VAL A 361 36.29 9.44 -20.60
CA VAL A 361 36.23 9.71 -19.15
C VAL A 361 34.79 9.94 -18.70
#